data_AF-A0A7S3JCD4-F1
#
_entry.id   AF-A0A7S3JCD4-F1
#
_cell.length_a   1.000
_cell.length_b   1.000
_cell.length_c   1.000
_cell.angle_alpha   90.00
_cell.angle_beta   90.00
_cell.angle_gamma   90.00
#
_symmetry.space_group_name_H-M   'P 1'
#
loop_
_entity.id
_entity.type
_entity.pdbx_description
1 polymer ?
#
loop_
_entity_poly.entity_id
_entity_poly.type
_entity_poly.pdbx_seq_one_letter_code
_entity_poly.pdbx_strand_id
1 'polypeptide(L)'
;LDVPEGKYFNPYFDHMIIGMPPQLYDGMIEYDDGTPASAPQMAHDVSEYLMFISRCKVPDKKVIMMEILFLCMTFYPISYLYTKYHFVNILSHRFEVYAVKNGGYKKFREKMFKTHKVMGHIHGQYS
;
A
#
# COMPACT_ATOMS: atom_id res chain seq x y z
N LEU A 1 -3.01 -12.98 44.47
CA LEU A 1 -3.46 -11.63 44.05
C LEU A 1 -4.64 -11.32 44.92
N ASP A 2 -4.48 -10.36 45.84
CA ASP A 2 -5.57 -9.96 46.72
C ASP A 2 -6.45 -9.00 45.93
N VAL A 3 -7.63 -9.48 45.55
CA VAL A 3 -8.62 -8.68 44.83
C VAL A 3 -9.39 -7.86 45.88
N PRO A 4 -9.40 -6.52 45.78
CA PRO A 4 -10.19 -5.68 46.68
C PRO A 4 -11.67 -6.06 46.67
N GLU A 5 -12.34 -5.87 47.79
CA GLU A 5 -13.77 -6.18 47.92
C GLU A 5 -14.60 -5.43 46.86
N GLY A 6 -15.55 -6.13 46.24
CA GLY A 6 -16.37 -5.59 45.14
C GLY A 6 -15.65 -5.51 43.78
N LYS A 7 -14.42 -6.03 43.66
CA LYS A 7 -13.72 -6.17 42.37
C LYS A 7 -13.56 -7.64 41.98
N TYR A 8 -13.29 -7.85 40.71
CA TYR A 8 -13.17 -9.17 40.08
C TYR A 8 -11.86 -9.25 39.28
N PHE A 9 -11.32 -10.46 39.17
CA PHE A 9 -10.08 -10.71 38.42
C PHE A 9 -10.38 -11.01 36.95
N ASN A 10 -9.71 -10.32 36.03
CA ASN A 10 -9.74 -10.60 34.58
C ASN A 10 -8.36 -10.34 33.97
N PRO A 11 -7.69 -11.36 33.39
CA PRO A 11 -6.34 -11.22 32.85
C PRO A 11 -6.22 -10.26 31.66
N TYR A 12 -7.32 -9.93 30.98
CA TYR A 12 -7.34 -9.03 29.83
C TYR A 12 -7.52 -7.56 30.20
N PHE A 13 -7.94 -7.27 31.43
CA PHE A 13 -8.16 -5.90 31.90
C PHE A 13 -6.86 -5.29 32.44
N ASP A 14 -6.72 -3.96 32.37
CA ASP A 14 -5.55 -3.28 32.90
C ASP A 14 -5.42 -3.52 34.42
N HIS A 15 -4.21 -3.80 34.88
CA HIS A 15 -3.92 -4.26 36.24
C HIS A 15 -4.68 -5.52 36.71
N MET A 16 -5.32 -6.25 35.79
CA MET A 16 -6.06 -7.50 36.00
C MET A 16 -7.26 -7.43 36.97
N ILE A 17 -7.64 -6.25 37.44
CA ILE A 17 -8.68 -6.07 38.46
C ILE A 17 -9.76 -5.12 37.91
N ILE A 18 -10.96 -5.65 37.69
CA ILE A 18 -12.10 -4.91 37.14
C ILE A 18 -13.23 -4.80 38.18
N GLY A 19 -13.95 -3.68 38.19
CA GLY A 19 -15.13 -3.50 39.06
C GLY A 19 -16.42 -4.12 38.52
N MET A 20 -16.39 -4.70 37.31
CA MET A 20 -17.55 -5.30 36.65
C MET A 20 -17.61 -6.80 36.97
N PRO A 21 -18.71 -7.32 37.52
CA PRO A 21 -18.90 -8.75 37.68
C PRO A 21 -19.00 -9.44 36.32
N PRO A 22 -18.75 -10.77 36.24
CA PRO A 22 -19.02 -11.53 35.03
C PRO A 22 -20.51 -11.44 34.67
N GLN A 23 -20.80 -10.92 33.47
CA GLN A 23 -22.19 -10.64 33.04
C GLN A 23 -22.80 -11.76 32.21
N LEU A 24 -21.99 -12.60 31.56
CA LEU A 24 -22.46 -13.62 30.62
C LEU A 24 -22.32 -15.00 31.22
N TYR A 25 -23.42 -15.75 31.23
CA TYR A 25 -23.51 -17.13 31.67
C TYR A 25 -24.20 -17.95 30.60
N ASP A 26 -23.82 -19.21 30.44
CA ASP A 26 -24.44 -20.10 29.46
C ASP A 26 -25.96 -20.23 29.70
N GLY A 27 -26.75 -20.13 28.63
CA GLY A 27 -28.20 -20.29 28.66
C GLY A 27 -28.96 -19.10 29.25
N MET A 28 -28.35 -17.92 29.38
CA MET A 28 -29.03 -16.73 29.92
C MET A 28 -30.17 -16.23 29.01
N ILE A 29 -30.06 -16.42 27.70
CA ILE A 29 -30.98 -15.90 26.69
C ILE A 29 -31.36 -17.03 25.73
N GLU A 30 -32.56 -16.99 25.17
CA GLU A 30 -32.97 -17.86 24.07
C GLU A 30 -32.91 -17.07 22.76
N TYR A 31 -32.11 -17.54 21.80
CA TYR A 31 -32.06 -16.94 20.47
C TYR A 31 -33.19 -17.45 19.59
N ASP A 32 -33.82 -16.55 18.81
CA ASP A 32 -34.94 -16.88 17.92
C ASP A 32 -34.55 -17.83 16.78
N ASP A 33 -33.27 -17.88 16.41
CA ASP A 33 -32.73 -18.73 15.35
C ASP A 33 -32.32 -20.14 15.83
N GLY A 34 -32.50 -20.43 17.12
CA GLY A 34 -32.13 -21.69 17.74
C GLY A 34 -30.62 -21.88 17.93
N THR A 35 -29.81 -20.83 17.79
CA THR A 35 -28.38 -20.90 18.12
C THR A 35 -28.18 -21.16 19.63
N PRO A 36 -27.18 -21.97 20.01
CA PRO A 36 -26.92 -22.24 21.42
C PRO A 36 -26.38 -20.99 22.10
N ALA A 37 -27.08 -20.51 23.13
CA ALA A 37 -26.68 -19.35 23.92
C ALA A 37 -25.54 -19.63 24.90
N SER A 38 -24.36 -19.97 24.36
CA SER A 38 -23.12 -20.06 25.12
C SER A 38 -22.54 -18.68 25.40
N ALA A 39 -21.87 -18.51 26.53
CA ALA A 39 -21.18 -17.28 26.90
C ALA A 39 -20.23 -16.74 25.82
N PRO A 40 -19.39 -17.55 25.13
CA PRO A 40 -18.55 -17.04 24.04
C PRO A 40 -19.35 -16.57 22.83
N GLN A 41 -20.48 -17.22 22.50
CA GLN A 41 -21.34 -16.80 21.40
C GLN A 41 -22.00 -15.45 21.70
N MET A 42 -22.60 -15.31 22.89
CA MET A 42 -23.19 -14.04 23.33
C MET A 42 -22.15 -12.91 23.40
N ALA A 43 -20.93 -13.20 23.86
CA ALA A 43 -19.84 -12.22 23.89
C ALA A 43 -19.45 -11.75 22.48
N HIS A 44 -19.39 -12.67 21.52
CA HIS A 44 -19.11 -12.37 20.12
C HIS A 44 -20.20 -11.45 19.54
N ASP A 45 -21.46 -11.79 19.72
CA ASP A 45 -22.58 -11.07 19.12
C ASP A 45 -22.71 -9.64 19.68
N VAL A 46 -22.55 -9.48 20.99
CA VAL A 46 -22.51 -8.15 21.62
C VAL A 46 -21.33 -7.33 21.11
N SER A 47 -20.14 -7.94 20.95
CA SER A 47 -18.96 -7.24 20.45
C SER A 47 -19.14 -6.75 19.00
N GLU A 48 -19.76 -7.58 18.15
CA GLU A 48 -20.04 -7.23 16.75
C GLU A 48 -21.11 -6.15 16.66
N TYR A 49 -22.14 -6.18 17.52
CA TYR A 49 -23.15 -5.14 17.61
C TYR A 49 -22.55 -3.78 18.06
N LEU A 50 -21.67 -3.78 19.06
CA LEU A 50 -20.95 -2.57 19.49
C LEU A 50 -20.03 -2.04 18.39
N MET A 51 -19.35 -2.93 17.65
CA MET A 51 -18.55 -2.56 16.48
C MET A 51 -19.42 -1.97 15.37
N PHE A 52 -20.59 -2.55 15.13
CA PHE A 52 -21.57 -2.04 14.17
C PHE A 52 -22.02 -0.62 14.54
N ILE A 53 -22.48 -0.39 15.77
CA ILE A 53 -22.86 0.96 16.25
C ILE A 53 -21.71 1.94 16.07
N SER A 54 -20.49 1.53 16.42
CA SER A 54 -19.29 2.36 16.30
C SER A 54 -18.98 2.74 14.84
N ARG A 55 -19.40 1.92 13.87
CA ARG A 55 -19.10 2.09 12.43
C ARG A 55 -20.25 2.68 11.60
N CYS A 56 -21.47 2.81 12.14
CA CYS A 56 -22.69 3.21 11.41
C CYS A 56 -22.59 4.49 10.56
N LYS A 57 -21.68 5.43 10.87
CA LYS A 57 -21.55 6.71 10.15
C LYS A 57 -20.44 6.73 9.11
N VAL A 58 -19.60 5.71 9.04
CA VAL A 58 -18.43 5.70 8.15
C VAL A 58 -18.80 4.95 6.88
N PRO A 59 -18.66 5.54 5.68
CA PRO A 59 -18.82 4.80 4.43
C PRO A 59 -17.89 3.58 4.43
N ASP A 60 -18.29 2.51 3.75
CA ASP A 60 -17.52 1.27 3.78
C ASP A 60 -16.09 1.54 3.28
N LYS A 61 -15.14 1.55 4.22
CA LYS A 61 -13.72 1.81 3.95
C LYS A 61 -13.19 0.86 2.89
N LYS A 62 -13.74 -0.36 2.81
CA LYS A 62 -13.34 -1.33 1.79
C LYS A 62 -13.69 -0.82 0.39
N VAL A 63 -14.87 -0.24 0.20
CA VAL A 63 -15.30 0.33 -1.09
C VAL A 63 -14.41 1.49 -1.48
N ILE A 64 -14.17 2.44 -0.57
CA ILE A 64 -13.31 3.60 -0.82
C ILE A 64 -11.88 3.15 -1.16
N MET A 65 -11.34 2.17 -0.44
CA MET A 65 -9.99 1.65 -0.73
C MET A 65 -9.92 0.97 -2.09
N MET A 66 -10.97 0.24 -2.50
CA MET A 66 -11.04 -0.36 -3.84
C MET A 66 -11.13 0.70 -4.93
N GLU A 67 -11.93 1.76 -4.74
CA GLU A 67 -12.04 2.88 -5.68
C GLU A 67 -10.71 3.61 -5.87
N ILE A 68 -10.02 3.93 -4.76
CA ILE A 68 -8.70 4.58 -4.81
C ILE A 68 -7.68 3.68 -5.50
N LEU A 69 -7.67 2.37 -5.21
CA LEU A 69 -6.74 1.43 -5.83
C LEU A 69 -6.97 1.35 -7.34
N PHE A 70 -8.23 1.30 -7.78
CA PHE A 70 -8.58 1.28 -9.20
C PHE A 70 -8.16 2.59 -9.91
N LEU A 71 -8.39 3.73 -9.26
CA LEU A 71 -7.94 5.03 -9.77
C LEU A 71 -6.41 5.08 -9.91
N CYS A 72 -5.67 4.67 -8.88
CA CYS A 72 -4.20 4.64 -8.91
C CYS A 72 -3.66 3.67 -9.97
N MET A 73 -4.25 2.48 -10.09
CA MET A 73 -3.84 1.45 -11.03
C MET A 73 -4.03 1.88 -12.49
N THR A 74 -5.01 2.73 -12.77
CA THR A 74 -5.25 3.25 -14.14
C THR A 74 -4.45 4.52 -14.43
N PHE A 75 -4.41 5.49 -13.51
CA PHE A 75 -3.70 6.75 -13.72
C PHE A 75 -2.19 6.58 -13.81
N TYR A 76 -1.60 5.73 -12.97
CA TYR A 76 -0.14 5.56 -12.90
C TYR A 76 0.49 5.05 -14.21
N PRO A 77 0.04 3.94 -14.83
CA PRO A 77 0.62 3.45 -16.07
C PRO A 77 0.37 4.40 -17.24
N ILE A 78 -0.79 5.07 -17.31
CA ILE A 78 -1.08 6.05 -18.36
C ILE A 78 -0.07 7.21 -18.29
N SER A 79 0.14 7.77 -17.10
CA SER A 79 1.11 8.85 -16.89
C SER A 79 2.54 8.42 -17.24
N TYR A 80 2.93 7.21 -16.85
CA TYR A 80 4.24 6.65 -17.17
C TYR A 80 4.44 6.46 -18.68
N LEU A 81 3.45 5.87 -19.38
CA LEU A 81 3.52 5.64 -20.83
C LEU A 81 3.56 6.95 -21.61
N TYR A 82 2.76 7.95 -21.22
CA TYR A 82 2.76 9.27 -21.83
C TYR A 82 4.14 9.94 -21.71
N THR A 83 4.71 9.92 -20.51
CA THR A 83 6.03 10.47 -20.22
C THR A 83 7.11 9.75 -21.05
N LYS A 84 7.07 8.40 -21.07
CA LYS A 84 7.99 7.58 -21.86
C LYS A 84 7.90 7.91 -23.36
N TYR A 85 6.69 8.02 -23.90
CA TYR A 85 6.46 8.36 -25.31
C TYR A 85 7.07 9.73 -25.67
N HIS A 86 6.82 10.75 -24.83
CA HIS A 86 7.36 12.09 -25.03
C HIS A 86 8.90 12.12 -25.03
N PHE A 87 9.54 11.42 -24.09
CA PHE A 87 11.00 11.31 -24.05
C PHE A 87 11.59 10.59 -25.27
N VAL A 88 10.94 9.51 -25.72
CA VAL A 88 11.38 8.78 -26.92
C VAL A 88 11.27 9.67 -28.16
N ASN A 89 10.17 10.42 -28.32
CA ASN A 89 9.96 11.32 -29.45
C ASN A 89 10.98 12.46 -29.52
N ILE A 90 11.29 13.08 -28.37
CA ILE A 90 12.34 14.11 -28.30
C ILE A 90 13.70 13.50 -28.67
N LEU A 91 13.99 12.31 -28.16
CA LEU A 91 15.26 11.64 -28.41
C LEU A 91 15.42 11.27 -29.89
N SER A 92 14.38 10.76 -30.54
CA SER A 92 14.39 10.43 -31.98
C SER A 92 14.58 11.65 -32.85
N HIS A 93 13.82 12.73 -32.62
CA HIS A 93 14.00 13.99 -33.36
C HIS A 93 15.40 14.58 -33.16
N ARG A 94 15.94 14.53 -31.94
CA ARG A 94 17.32 14.96 -31.68
C ARG A 94 18.33 14.14 -32.48
N PHE A 95 18.13 12.82 -32.57
CA PHE A 95 18.98 11.94 -33.35
C PHE A 95 18.91 12.22 -34.86
N GLU A 96 17.71 12.47 -35.40
CA GLU A 96 17.53 12.85 -36.81
C GLU A 96 18.25 14.14 -37.16
N VAL A 97 18.14 15.17 -36.32
CA VAL A 97 18.83 16.46 -36.50
C VAL A 97 20.35 16.28 -36.51
N TYR A 98 20.91 15.49 -35.59
CA TYR A 98 22.35 15.20 -35.57
C TYR A 98 22.80 14.33 -36.75
N ALA A 99 21.95 13.43 -37.24
CA ALA A 99 22.23 12.62 -38.41
C ALA A 99 22.29 13.46 -39.69
N VAL A 100 21.36 14.40 -39.87
CA VAL A 100 21.36 15.34 -41.00
C VAL A 100 22.58 16.27 -40.95
N LYS A 101 22.88 16.86 -39.78
CA LYS A 101 24.04 17.75 -39.60
C LYS A 101 25.38 17.06 -39.92
N ASN A 102 25.49 15.76 -39.68
CA ASN A 102 26.71 14.98 -39.94
C ASN A 102 26.80 14.38 -41.36
N GLY A 103 25.94 14.84 -42.29
CA GLY A 103 25.99 14.39 -43.70
C GLY A 103 25.30 13.06 -43.94
N GLY A 104 24.23 12.77 -43.19
CA GLY A 104 23.34 11.62 -43.38
C GLY A 104 23.50 10.50 -42.34
N TYR A 105 22.47 9.66 -42.23
CA TYR A 105 22.35 8.59 -41.22
C TYR A 105 23.54 7.63 -41.18
N LYS A 106 24.14 7.31 -42.33
CA LYS A 106 25.25 6.35 -42.45
C LYS A 106 26.53 6.86 -41.77
N LYS A 107 26.95 8.11 -42.07
CA LYS A 107 28.15 8.73 -41.48
C LYS A 107 27.97 9.08 -40.00
N PHE A 108 26.75 9.42 -39.59
CA PHE A 108 26.43 9.66 -38.18
C PHE A 108 26.53 8.38 -37.34
N ARG A 109 25.90 7.29 -37.77
CA ARG A 109 25.95 5.99 -37.08
C ARG A 109 27.37 5.47 -36.93
N GLU A 110 28.20 5.59 -37.97
CA GLU A 110 29.61 5.18 -37.93
C GLU A 110 30.46 6.01 -36.96
N LYS A 111 30.14 7.31 -36.77
CA LYS A 111 30.87 8.20 -35.84
C LYS A 111 30.37 8.10 -34.40
N MET A 112 29.07 7.87 -34.19
CA MET A 112 28.43 7.85 -32.86
C MET A 112 29.00 6.76 -31.93
N PHE A 113 29.36 5.61 -32.49
CA PHE A 113 29.95 4.50 -31.72
C PHE A 113 31.49 4.49 -31.73
N LYS A 114 32.14 5.41 -32.45
CA LYS A 114 33.61 5.51 -32.55
C LYS A 114 34.23 6.48 -31.54
N THR A 115 33.44 7.18 -30.72
CA THR A 115 33.97 8.02 -29.64
C THR A 115 34.04 7.26 -28.33
N HIS A 116 35.06 6.40 -28.25
CA HIS A 116 35.77 6.18 -26.99
C HIS A 116 37.27 6.24 -27.28
N LYS A 117 37.77 7.47 -27.51
CA LYS A 117 39.19 7.71 -27.27
C LYS A 117 39.35 7.70 -25.75
N VAL A 118 39.63 6.52 -25.20
CA VAL A 118 40.32 6.44 -23.90
C VAL A 118 41.57 7.29 -24.05
N MET A 119 41.74 8.27 -23.15
CA MET A 119 42.95 9.08 -23.08
C MET A 119 44.12 8.18 -22.65
N GLY A 120 44.78 7.57 -23.63
CA GLY A 120 45.95 6.73 -23.43
C GLY A 120 47.16 7.31 -24.13
N HIS A 121 47.82 8.29 -23.50
CA HIS A 121 49.28 8.38 -23.30
C HIS A 121 49.63 9.75 -22.71
N ILE A 122 50.11 9.78 -21.46
CA ILE A 122 50.57 10.99 -20.74
C ILE A 122 52.12 11.11 -20.80
N HIS A 123 52.80 10.41 -21.70
CA HIS A 123 54.26 10.48 -21.84
C HIS A 123 54.67 10.41 -23.30
N GLY A 124 55.27 11.49 -23.81
CA GLY A 124 55.79 11.55 -25.16
C GLY A 124 55.94 12.96 -25.77
N GLN A 125 56.03 14.02 -24.97
CA GLN A 125 56.40 15.35 -25.45
C GLN A 125 57.62 15.89 -24.71
N TYR A 126 58.77 15.22 -24.88
CA TYR A 126 60.10 15.82 -24.71
C TYR A 126 61.10 15.00 -25.56
N SER A 127 61.37 15.50 -26.76
CA SER A 127 62.62 15.36 -27.51
C SER A 127 62.64 16.44 -28.57
#